data_AF-A0A8X6W388-F1
#
_entry.id   AF-A0A8X6W388-F1
#
_cell.length_a   1.000
_cell.length_b   1.000
_cell.length_c   1.000
_cell.angle_alpha   90.00
_cell.angle_beta   90.00
_cell.angle_gamma   90.00
#
_symmetry.space_group_name_H-M   'P 1'
#
loop_
_entity.id
_entity.type
_entity.pdbx_description
1 polymer ?
#
loop_
_entity_poly.entity_id
_entity_poly.type
_entity_poly.pdbx_seq_one_letter_code
_entity_poly.pdbx_strand_id
1 'polypeptide(L)'
;MSTNKVMLTIFWVASGLLYTEFLTKGLTVNSDSPNMAPSDFWLFPKLKETLKGQRFSTEVNVQAAIQKWILSLPESFFMNGMKKLIERLNQCLYVCGDYVEK
;
A
#
# COMPACT_ATOMS: atom_id res chain seq x y z
N MET A 1 14.47 22.52 1.42
CA MET A 1 14.66 21.35 0.53
C MET A 1 13.29 20.81 0.17
N SER A 2 12.90 20.87 -1.10
CA SER A 2 11.61 20.34 -1.57
C SER A 2 11.60 18.83 -1.45
N THR A 3 10.67 18.27 -0.67
CA THR A 3 10.41 16.83 -0.64
C THR A 3 9.63 16.47 -1.90
N ASN A 4 10.31 15.93 -2.91
CA ASN A 4 9.63 15.36 -4.06
C ASN A 4 8.80 14.14 -3.60
N LYS A 5 7.48 14.22 -3.77
CA LYS A 5 6.54 13.13 -3.48
C LYS A 5 6.42 12.24 -4.71
N VAL A 6 6.54 10.93 -4.51
CA VAL A 6 6.24 9.89 -5.51
C VAL A 6 4.91 9.25 -5.11
N MET A 7 4.00 9.13 -6.07
CA MET A 7 2.70 8.47 -5.89
C MET A 7 2.79 7.06 -6.47
N LEU A 8 2.31 6.07 -5.73
CA LEU A 8 2.40 4.66 -6.07
C LEU A 8 1.02 4.04 -5.90
N THR A 9 0.50 3.48 -6.98
CA THR A 9 -0.75 2.70 -7.01
C THR A 9 -0.38 1.23 -7.15
N ILE A 10 -0.89 0.40 -6.23
CA ILE A 10 -0.66 -1.05 -6.26
C ILE A 10 -1.98 -1.78 -6.05
N PHE A 11 -2.28 -2.72 -6.95
CA PHE A 11 -3.29 -3.75 -6.74
C PHE A 11 -2.63 -5.12 -6.71
N TRP A 12 -3.09 -6.00 -5.82
CA TRP A 12 -2.58 -7.36 -5.69
C TRP A 12 -3.69 -8.33 -5.30
N VAL A 13 -3.44 -9.60 -5.57
CA VAL A 13 -4.28 -10.75 -5.17
C VAL A 13 -3.47 -11.67 -4.25
N ALA A 14 -4.09 -12.73 -3.73
CA ALA A 14 -3.45 -13.65 -2.78
C ALA A 14 -2.14 -14.27 -3.32
N SER A 15 -2.06 -14.49 -4.63
CA SER A 15 -0.90 -15.05 -5.33
C SER A 15 0.20 -14.02 -5.68
N GLY A 16 -0.02 -12.73 -5.40
CA GLY A 16 0.97 -11.68 -5.67
C GLY A 16 0.39 -10.46 -6.38
N LEU A 17 1.28 -9.66 -6.95
CA LEU A 17 0.97 -8.35 -7.53
C LEU A 17 0.14 -8.48 -8.82
N LEU A 18 -0.97 -7.73 -8.91
CA LEU A 18 -1.81 -7.66 -10.10
C LEU A 18 -1.45 -6.44 -10.96
N TYR A 19 -1.10 -5.33 -10.31
CA TYR A 19 -0.81 -4.07 -10.98
C TYR A 19 0.07 -3.17 -10.11
N THR A 20 1.05 -2.52 -10.72
CA THR A 20 1.86 -1.43 -10.13
C THR A 20 1.97 -0.30 -11.13
N GLU A 21 1.61 0.90 -10.70
CA GLU A 21 1.86 2.11 -11.48
C GLU A 21 2.37 3.23 -10.57
N PHE A 22 3.42 3.91 -11.02
CA PHE A 22 3.88 5.14 -10.40
C PHE A 22 3.20 6.32 -11.10
N LEU A 23 2.33 7.02 -10.38
CA LEU A 23 1.59 8.15 -10.95
C LEU A 23 2.52 9.36 -11.11
N THR A 24 2.38 10.05 -12.24
CA THR A 24 3.07 11.31 -12.51
C THR A 24 2.47 12.43 -11.65
N LYS A 25 3.30 13.42 -11.27
CA LYS A 25 2.87 14.57 -10.47
C LYS A 25 1.73 15.32 -11.17
N GLY A 26 0.57 15.45 -10.50
CA GLY A 26 -0.59 16.21 -10.98
C GLY A 26 -1.90 15.41 -11.11
N LEU A 27 -1.84 14.07 -11.02
CA LEU A 27 -3.02 13.19 -11.02
C LEU A 27 -3.34 12.72 -9.59
N THR A 28 -3.95 13.59 -8.79
CA THR A 28 -4.45 13.21 -7.45
C THR A 28 -5.87 12.65 -7.57
N VAL A 29 -6.01 11.34 -7.47
CA VAL A 29 -7.30 10.70 -7.18
C VAL A 29 -7.50 10.78 -5.66
N ASN A 30 -8.26 11.77 -5.19
CA ASN A 30 -8.68 11.81 -3.80
C ASN A 30 -9.79 10.77 -3.62
N SER A 31 -9.50 9.72 -2.85
CA SER A 31 -10.50 8.75 -2.43
C SER A 31 -11.16 9.25 -1.15
N ASP A 32 -12.43 9.65 -1.23
CA ASP A 32 -13.32 9.85 -0.09
C ASP A 32 -13.83 8.52 0.52
N SER A 33 -13.22 7.38 0.15
CA SER A 33 -13.63 6.07 0.66
C SER A 33 -12.93 5.69 1.97
N PRO A 34 -13.65 5.11 2.95
CA PRO A 34 -13.06 4.64 4.20
C PRO A 34 -11.97 3.58 3.92
N ASN A 35 -10.91 3.60 4.73
CA ASN A 35 -9.64 2.82 4.68
C ASN A 35 -9.76 1.28 4.45
N MET A 36 -10.40 0.86 3.37
CA MET A 36 -10.66 -0.55 3.05
C MET A 36 -9.68 -1.11 2.04
N ALA A 37 -8.87 -0.28 1.37
CA ALA A 37 -7.89 -0.78 0.43
C ALA A 37 -6.77 -1.53 1.19
N PRO A 38 -6.46 -2.79 0.81
CA PRO A 38 -5.35 -3.55 1.37
C PRO A 38 -4.02 -2.79 1.30
N SER A 39 -3.82 -1.98 0.26
CA SER A 39 -2.67 -1.07 0.11
C SER A 39 -2.43 -0.22 1.35
N ASP A 40 -3.49 0.42 1.85
CA ASP A 40 -3.38 1.46 2.87
C ASP A 40 -3.08 0.91 4.26
N PHE A 41 -3.70 -0.23 4.64
CA PHE A 41 -3.49 -0.80 5.98
C PHE A 41 -2.49 -1.95 6.01
N TRP A 42 -2.19 -2.59 4.87
CA TRP A 42 -1.28 -3.74 4.82
C TRP A 42 0.07 -3.39 4.22
N LEU A 43 0.15 -2.94 2.97
CA LEU A 43 1.42 -2.81 2.25
C LEU A 43 2.15 -1.51 2.58
N PHE A 44 1.47 -0.36 2.52
CA PHE A 44 2.11 0.94 2.74
C PHE A 44 2.73 1.12 4.12
N PRO A 45 2.17 0.61 5.23
CA PRO A 45 2.83 0.71 6.52
C PRO A 45 4.20 0.02 6.54
N LYS A 46 4.34 -1.18 5.95
CA LYS A 46 5.61 -1.92 5.91
C LYS A 46 6.57 -1.35 4.88
N LEU A 47 6.05 -0.82 3.78
CA LEU A 47 6.86 -0.10 2.82
C LEU A 47 7.48 1.15 3.47
N LYS A 48 6.67 1.94 4.18
CA LYS A 48 7.13 3.13 4.91
C LYS A 48 8.18 2.77 5.97
N GLU A 49 7.98 1.68 6.70
CA GLU A 49 8.96 1.17 7.66
C GLU A 49 10.28 0.78 6.98
N THR A 50 10.20 0.05 5.87
CA THR A 50 11.38 -0.38 5.10
C THR A 50 12.18 0.82 4.57
N LEU A 51 11.50 1.83 4.04
CA LEU A 51 12.14 3.01 3.46
C LEU A 51 12.55 4.05 4.52
N LYS A 52 12.16 3.87 5.78
CA LYS A 52 12.43 4.83 6.85
C LYS A 52 13.94 5.02 7.02
N GLY A 53 14.37 6.28 7.05
CA GLY A 53 15.77 6.65 7.24
C GLY A 53 16.65 6.54 5.98
N GLN A 54 16.13 5.97 4.89
CA GLN A 54 16.85 5.93 3.61
C GLN A 54 16.76 7.30 2.92
N ARG A 55 17.87 7.73 2.30
CA ARG A 55 17.91 8.95 1.47
C ARG A 55 18.14 8.57 0.03
N PHE A 56 17.28 9.08 -0.84
CA PHE A 56 17.36 8.87 -2.28
C PHE A 56 17.61 10.21 -2.97
N SER A 57 18.56 10.23 -3.91
CA SER A 57 18.91 11.42 -4.68
C SER A 57 17.98 11.67 -5.87
N THR A 58 17.27 10.64 -6.36
CA THR A 58 16.41 10.72 -7.54
C THR A 58 15.12 9.91 -7.35
N GLU A 59 14.06 10.27 -8.08
CA GLU A 59 12.80 9.52 -8.12
C GLU A 59 13.00 8.10 -8.67
N VAL A 60 13.89 7.93 -9.65
CA VAL A 60 14.26 6.62 -10.21
C VAL A 60 14.83 5.69 -9.14
N ASN A 61 15.68 6.20 -8.24
CA ASN A 61 16.25 5.41 -7.15
C ASN A 61 15.17 4.99 -6.13
N VAL A 62 14.18 5.85 -5.88
CA VAL A 62 13.01 5.51 -5.05
C VAL A 62 12.19 4.39 -5.70
N GLN A 63 11.88 4.52 -6.99
CA GLN A 63 11.11 3.51 -7.73
C GLN A 63 11.81 2.14 -7.75
N ALA A 64 13.12 2.12 -8.00
CA ALA A 64 13.92 0.90 -7.99
C ALA A 64 13.95 0.23 -6.60
N ALA A 65 14.07 1.02 -5.52
CA ALA A 65 14.04 0.49 -4.16
C ALA A 65 12.68 -0.12 -3.81
N ILE A 66 11.59 0.55 -4.20
CA ILE A 66 10.22 0.05 -4.03
C ILE A 66 10.02 -1.25 -4.83
N GLN A 67 10.40 -1.28 -6.11
CA GLN A 67 10.28 -2.48 -6.95
C GLN A 67 11.06 -3.65 -6.37
N LYS A 68 12.32 -3.42 -5.95
CA LYS A 68 13.15 -4.43 -5.32
C LYS A 68 12.51 -4.98 -4.04
N TRP A 69 11.94 -4.11 -3.21
CA TRP A 69 11.24 -4.53 -2.00
C TRP A 69 10.01 -5.38 -2.32
N ILE A 70 9.14 -4.93 -3.23
CA ILE A 70 7.93 -5.67 -3.64
C ILE A 70 8.30 -7.06 -4.16
N LEU A 71 9.31 -7.16 -5.04
CA LEU A 71 9.76 -8.43 -5.61
C LEU A 71 10.41 -9.37 -4.59
N SER A 72 10.82 -8.86 -3.43
CA SER A 72 11.37 -9.67 -2.33
C SER A 72 10.30 -10.24 -1.40
N LEU A 73 9.03 -9.82 -1.53
CA LEU A 73 7.96 -10.26 -0.65
C LEU A 73 7.52 -11.67 -1.03
N PRO A 74 7.41 -12.60 -0.06
CA PRO A 74 6.90 -13.94 -0.33
C PRO A 74 5.39 -13.89 -0.60
N GLU A 75 4.86 -14.88 -1.32
CA GLU A 75 3.41 -15.03 -1.57
C GLU A 75 2.58 -14.96 -0.27
N SER A 76 3.11 -15.57 0.81
CA SER A 76 2.47 -15.56 2.13
C SER A 76 2.22 -14.14 2.68
N PHE A 77 3.04 -13.16 2.31
CA PHE A 77 2.81 -11.76 2.67
C PHE A 77 1.50 -11.23 2.07
N PHE A 78 1.25 -11.51 0.79
CA PHE A 78 0.05 -11.08 0.08
C PHE A 78 -1.19 -11.85 0.57
N MET A 79 -1.06 -13.17 0.77
CA MET A 79 -2.11 -14.00 1.35
C MET A 79 -2.54 -13.49 2.74
N ASN A 80 -1.58 -13.17 3.60
CA ASN A 80 -1.88 -12.66 4.95
C ASN A 80 -2.57 -11.29 4.91
N GLY A 81 -2.19 -10.43 3.94
CA GLY A 81 -2.88 -9.18 3.69
C GLY A 81 -4.34 -9.38 3.29
N MET A 82 -4.61 -10.35 2.42
CA MET A 82 -5.97 -10.71 2.01
C MET A 82 -6.80 -11.29 3.16
N LYS A 83 -6.24 -12.17 3.98
CA LYS A 83 -6.92 -12.68 5.19
C LYS A 83 -7.34 -11.54 6.12
N LYS A 84 -6.44 -10.58 6.33
CA LYS A 84 -6.73 -9.42 7.18
C LYS A 84 -7.76 -8.46 6.58
N LEU A 85 -7.86 -8.39 5.25
CA LEU A 85 -8.97 -7.69 4.59
C LEU A 85 -10.30 -8.35 4.93
N ILE A 86 -10.39 -9.68 4.81
CA ILE A 86 -11.62 -10.44 5.13
C ILE A 86 -12.01 -10.23 6.60
N GLU A 87 -11.04 -10.29 7.52
CA GLU A 87 -11.28 -10.00 8.94
C GLU A 87 -11.87 -8.60 9.16
N ARG A 88 -11.31 -7.58 8.51
CA ARG A 88 -11.81 -6.19 8.59
C ARG A 88 -13.20 -6.05 8.01
N LEU A 89 -13.47 -6.66 6.86
CA LEU A 89 -14.80 -6.64 6.23
C LEU A 89 -15.84 -7.32 7.14
N ASN A 90 -15.50 -8.46 7.74
CA ASN A 90 -16.37 -9.13 8.71
C ASN A 90 -16.65 -8.25 9.95
N GLN A 91 -15.65 -7.52 10.44
CA GLN A 91 -15.84 -6.54 11.52
C GLN A 91 -16.77 -5.40 11.10
N CYS A 92 -16.59 -4.83 9.90
CA CYS A 92 -17.50 -3.79 9.40
C CYS A 92 -18.95 -4.28 9.25
N LEU A 93 -19.13 -5.52 8.80
CA LEU A 93 -20.46 -6.13 8.68
C LEU A 93 -21.10 -6.38 10.05
N TYR A 94 -20.32 -6.84 11.03
CA TYR A 94 -20.80 -7.11 12.39
C TYR A 94 -21.18 -5.83 13.16
N VAL A 95 -20.52 -4.71 12.84
CA VAL A 95 -20.71 -3.41 13.49
C VAL A 95 -21.78 -2.56 12.77
N CYS A 96 -22.61 -3.15 11.89
CA CYS A 96 -23.64 -2.42 11.11
C CYS A 96 -23.10 -1.20 10.34
N GLY A 97 -21.83 -1.22 9.93
CA GLY A 97 -21.21 -0.11 9.20
C GLY A 97 -20.62 1.01 10.05
N ASP A 98 -20.66 0.92 11.39
CA ASP A 98 -19.95 1.89 12.23
C ASP A 98 -18.44 1.63 12.22
N TYR A 99 -17.69 2.69 11.94
CA TYR A 99 -16.24 2.68 11.75
C TYR A 99 -15.54 2.44 13.09
N VAL A 100 -14.82 1.31 13.23
CA VAL A 100 -14.02 1.03 14.42
C VAL A 100 -12.63 1.63 14.25
N GLU A 101 -12.40 2.80 14.87
CA GLU A 101 -11.07 3.34 15.08
C GLU A 101 -10.29 2.45 16.06
N LYS A 102 -8.97 2.33 15.84
CA LYS A 102 -8.06 1.61 16.72
C LYS A 102 -6.99 2.55 17.24
#